data_AF-A0A5C6E7H6-F1
#
_entry.id   AF-A0A5C6E7H6-F1
#
_cell.length_a   1.000
_cell.length_b   1.000
_cell.length_c   1.000
_cell.angle_alpha   90.00
_cell.angle_beta   90.00
_cell.angle_gamma   90.00
#
_symmetry.space_group_name_H-M   'P 1'
#
loop_
_entity.id
_entity.type
_entity.pdbx_description
1 polymer ?
#
loop_
_entity_poly.entity_id
_entity_poly.type
_entity_poly.pdbx_seq_one_letter_code
_entity_poly.pdbx_strand_id
1 'polypeptide(L)'
;MRILLALHATLLLLASTGFTIVTAFLGNASLHWCYVKYASSNGWGVKYVSDYSAAEIVTYLLAYTLGVVGFLVALKSRHPVVGLLGVVLSLIGLLSFAIEGSHWIVDHNRSWLAFSPAVMFVLAFLACLPKRFADDGNPTAFSVRPREGRTQTG
;
A
#
# COMPACT_ATOMS: atom_id res chain seq x y z
N MET A 1 13.00 1.58 5.93
CA MET A 1 12.04 1.62 4.81
C MET A 1 11.57 0.23 4.39
N ARG A 2 12.44 -0.66 3.88
CA ARG A 2 12.04 -1.98 3.36
C ARG A 2 11.25 -2.84 4.36
N ILE A 3 11.71 -2.91 5.61
CA ILE A 3 11.02 -3.67 6.68
C ILE A 3 9.61 -3.11 6.91
N LEU A 4 9.45 -1.78 6.97
CA LEU A 4 8.14 -1.14 7.17
C LEU A 4 7.18 -1.43 6.01
N LEU A 5 7.66 -1.35 4.77
CA LEU A 5 6.85 -1.63 3.59
C LEU A 5 6.51 -3.12 3.44
N ALA A 6 7.42 -4.01 3.87
CA ALA A 6 7.14 -5.44 3.94
C ALA A 6 6.05 -5.74 4.98
N LEU A 7 6.16 -5.18 6.20
CA LEU A 7 5.14 -5.32 7.23
C LEU A 7 3.80 -4.72 6.79
N HIS A 8 3.82 -3.54 6.19
CA HIS A 8 2.64 -2.92 5.57
C HIS A 8 1.97 -3.88 4.58
N ALA A 9 2.73 -4.44 3.64
CA ALA A 9 2.23 -5.38 2.64
C ALA A 9 1.67 -6.66 3.30
N THR A 10 2.37 -7.25 4.26
CA THR A 10 1.91 -8.47 4.96
C THR A 10 0.59 -8.24 5.70
N LEU A 11 0.47 -7.14 6.45
CA LEU A 11 -0.75 -6.81 7.16
C LEU A 11 -1.90 -6.50 6.20
N LEU A 12 -1.61 -5.78 5.11
CA LEU A 12 -2.59 -5.50 4.07
C LEU A 12 -3.09 -6.78 3.41
N LEU A 13 -2.21 -7.77 3.20
CA LEU A 13 -2.57 -9.08 2.64
C LEU A 13 -3.49 -9.85 3.59
N LEU A 14 -3.11 -9.92 4.86
CA LEU A 14 -3.92 -10.58 5.90
C LEU A 14 -5.31 -9.95 5.98
N ALA A 15 -5.39 -8.63 6.07
CA ALA A 15 -6.66 -7.92 6.17
C ALA A 15 -7.50 -8.00 4.89
N SER A 16 -6.87 -7.93 3.71
CA SER A 16 -7.57 -8.05 2.41
C SER A 16 -8.15 -9.43 2.13
N THR A 17 -7.66 -10.44 2.84
CA THR A 17 -8.17 -11.81 2.75
C THR A 17 -9.05 -12.19 3.93
N GLY A 18 -9.35 -11.27 4.87
CA GLY A 18 -10.04 -11.60 6.11
C GLY A 18 -9.38 -12.73 6.89
N PHE A 19 -8.05 -12.77 6.88
CA PHE A 19 -7.20 -13.83 7.44
C PHE A 19 -7.39 -15.22 6.80
N THR A 20 -8.21 -15.36 5.76
CA THR A 20 -8.40 -16.65 5.07
C THR A 20 -7.12 -17.15 4.42
N ILE A 21 -6.17 -16.29 4.05
CA ILE A 21 -4.87 -16.73 3.54
C ILE A 21 -4.09 -17.59 4.56
N VAL A 22 -4.30 -17.38 5.86
CA VAL A 22 -3.67 -18.17 6.92
C VAL A 22 -4.62 -19.19 7.56
N THR A 23 -5.92 -19.15 7.28
CA THR A 23 -6.88 -20.11 7.86
C THR A 23 -7.46 -21.10 6.85
N ALA A 24 -7.39 -20.83 5.55
CA ALA A 24 -7.96 -21.68 4.51
C ALA A 24 -7.32 -23.08 4.47
N PHE A 25 -6.02 -23.19 4.74
CA PHE A 25 -5.33 -24.49 4.81
C PHE A 25 -5.73 -25.34 6.02
N LEU A 26 -6.38 -24.74 7.03
CA LEU A 26 -6.96 -25.49 8.16
C LEU A 26 -8.34 -26.09 7.83
N GLY A 27 -8.80 -26.00 6.58
CA GLY A 27 -10.00 -26.68 6.10
C GLY A 27 -11.32 -25.94 6.37
N ASN A 28 -11.27 -24.72 6.92
CA ASN A 28 -12.46 -24.01 7.39
C ASN A 28 -13.00 -22.92 6.43
N ALA A 29 -12.33 -22.59 5.32
CA ALA A 29 -12.81 -21.55 4.40
C ALA A 29 -12.18 -21.63 3.00
N SER A 30 -12.91 -21.15 1.99
CA SER A 30 -12.35 -20.80 0.68
C SER A 30 -11.58 -19.48 0.78
N LEU A 31 -10.53 -19.33 -0.04
CA LEU A 31 -9.76 -18.09 -0.09
C LEU A 31 -10.64 -16.95 -0.64
N HIS A 32 -10.96 -16.00 0.22
CA HIS A 32 -11.72 -14.82 -0.13
C HIS A 32 -10.77 -13.62 -0.21
N TRP A 33 -10.86 -12.82 -1.27
CA TRP A 33 -10.05 -11.60 -1.42
C TRP A 33 -10.98 -10.42 -1.70
N CYS A 34 -11.04 -9.49 -0.76
CA CYS A 34 -11.82 -8.27 -0.87
C CYS A 34 -10.98 -7.17 -1.56
N TYR A 35 -11.27 -6.89 -2.83
CA TYR A 35 -10.49 -5.92 -3.63
C TYR A 35 -10.99 -4.48 -3.52
N VAL A 36 -12.32 -4.29 -3.45
CA VAL A 36 -13.01 -2.99 -3.33
C VAL A 36 -14.39 -3.27 -2.70
N LYS A 37 -14.74 -2.61 -1.59
CA LYS A 37 -16.14 -2.59 -1.10
C LYS A 37 -16.61 -1.15 -1.03
N TYR A 38 -17.57 -0.81 -1.88
CA TYR A 38 -18.27 0.46 -1.88
C TYR A 38 -19.61 0.25 -1.16
N ALA A 39 -19.74 0.74 0.06
CA ALA A 39 -21.00 0.70 0.80
C ALA A 39 -21.55 2.10 1.03
N SER A 40 -22.00 2.73 -0.04
CA SER A 40 -22.97 3.82 0.06
C SER A 40 -24.33 3.21 0.34
N SER A 41 -24.94 3.47 1.51
CA SER A 41 -26.37 3.16 1.65
C SER A 41 -27.14 4.06 0.68
N ASN A 42 -27.64 3.52 -0.42
CA ASN A 42 -28.43 4.27 -1.39
C ASN A 42 -29.88 4.53 -0.94
N GLY A 43 -30.18 4.44 0.37
CA GLY A 43 -31.51 4.65 0.92
C GLY A 43 -31.49 5.45 2.21
N TRP A 44 -32.34 6.47 2.31
CA TRP A 44 -32.67 7.09 3.60
C TRP A 44 -33.31 6.03 4.51
N GLY A 45 -32.73 5.81 5.70
CA GLY A 45 -33.34 4.97 6.74
C GLY A 45 -32.82 3.52 6.85
N VAL A 46 -31.84 3.10 6.05
CA VAL A 46 -31.19 1.78 6.22
C VAL A 46 -29.90 1.95 7.02
N LYS A 47 -29.79 1.28 8.18
CA LYS A 47 -28.56 1.24 8.96
C LYS A 47 -27.46 0.52 8.17
N TYR A 48 -26.32 1.16 8.02
CA TYR A 48 -25.12 0.51 7.48
C TYR A 48 -24.62 -0.54 8.47
N VAL A 49 -24.35 -1.75 7.99
CA VAL A 49 -23.69 -2.81 8.76
C VAL A 49 -22.33 -3.04 8.14
N SER A 50 -21.28 -2.88 8.93
CA SER A 50 -19.91 -3.17 8.50
C SER A 50 -19.78 -4.67 8.23
N ASP A 51 -19.26 -5.02 7.06
CA ASP A 51 -18.91 -6.41 6.74
C ASP A 51 -17.51 -6.80 7.25
N TYR A 52 -16.78 -5.87 7.85
CA TYR A 52 -15.44 -6.09 8.38
C TYR A 52 -15.51 -6.45 9.86
N SER A 53 -14.78 -7.49 10.24
CA SER A 53 -14.52 -7.79 11.65
C SER A 53 -13.64 -6.70 12.28
N ALA A 54 -13.75 -6.53 13.60
CA ALA A 54 -12.86 -5.62 14.35
C ALA A 54 -11.37 -5.91 14.09
N ALA A 55 -11.02 -7.19 14.01
CA ALA A 55 -9.64 -7.61 13.75
C ALA A 55 -9.16 -7.14 12.37
N GLU A 56 -10.00 -7.21 11.34
CA GLU A 56 -9.66 -6.69 10.00
C GLU A 56 -9.46 -5.18 10.04
N ILE A 57 -10.38 -4.42 10.66
CA ILE A 57 -10.31 -2.96 10.74
C ILE A 57 -9.01 -2.52 11.45
N VAL A 58 -8.70 -3.10 12.61
CA VAL A 58 -7.46 -2.79 13.35
C VAL A 58 -6.22 -3.14 12.53
N THR A 59 -6.26 -4.26 11.80
CA THR A 59 -5.14 -4.69 10.95
C THR A 59 -4.94 -3.74 9.78
N TYR A 60 -6.02 -3.26 9.15
CA TYR A 60 -5.94 -2.22 8.12
C TYR A 60 -5.38 -0.90 8.67
N LEU A 61 -5.83 -0.45 9.85
CA LEU A 61 -5.31 0.76 10.50
C LEU A 61 -3.80 0.65 10.76
N LEU A 62 -3.34 -0.48 11.27
CA LEU A 62 -1.91 -0.74 11.47
C LEU A 62 -1.15 -0.80 10.14
N ALA A 63 -1.70 -1.50 9.14
CA ALA A 63 -1.11 -1.58 7.81
C ALA A 63 -0.92 -0.18 7.22
N TYR A 64 -1.96 0.65 7.18
CA TYR A 64 -1.89 1.99 6.61
C TYR A 64 -1.01 2.93 7.42
N THR A 65 -0.97 2.81 8.75
CA THR A 65 -0.03 3.57 9.59
C THR A 65 1.42 3.25 9.22
N LEU A 66 1.76 1.97 9.10
CA LEU A 66 3.10 1.54 8.66
C LEU A 66 3.38 1.96 7.21
N GLY A 67 2.36 1.96 6.36
CA GLY A 67 2.41 2.46 4.99
C GLY A 67 2.82 3.93 4.96
N VAL A 68 2.12 4.80 5.69
CA VAL A 68 2.45 6.23 5.80
C VAL A 68 3.90 6.42 6.23
N VAL A 69 4.34 5.78 7.31
CA VAL A 69 5.72 5.92 7.80
C VAL A 69 6.73 5.38 6.77
N GLY A 70 6.46 4.23 6.17
CA GLY A 70 7.31 3.60 5.17
C GLY A 70 7.47 4.48 3.91
N PHE A 71 6.38 5.03 3.39
CA PHE A 71 6.38 5.88 2.21
C PHE A 71 6.89 7.30 2.48
N LEU A 72 6.77 7.84 3.69
CA LEU A 72 7.46 9.09 4.08
C LEU A 72 8.98 8.94 4.04
N VAL A 73 9.50 7.78 4.46
CA VAL A 73 10.93 7.47 4.31
C VAL A 73 11.30 7.31 2.84
N ALA A 74 10.42 6.70 2.03
CA ALA A 74 10.62 6.57 0.58
C ALA A 74 10.63 7.93 -0.15
N LEU A 75 9.78 8.86 0.29
CA LEU A 75 9.67 10.23 -0.22
C LEU A 75 10.98 11.01 -0.04
N LYS A 76 11.66 10.82 1.11
CA LYS A 76 13.00 11.38 1.38
C LYS A 76 14.13 10.63 0.67
N SER A 77 13.83 9.52 0.02
CA SER A 77 14.79 8.61 -0.60
C SER A 77 14.74 8.70 -2.14
N ARG A 78 15.23 7.67 -2.82
CA ARG A 78 15.46 7.64 -4.28
C ARG A 78 14.19 7.60 -5.15
N HIS A 79 12.99 7.56 -4.57
CA HIS A 79 11.70 7.37 -5.28
C HIS A 79 10.61 8.34 -4.78
N PRO A 80 10.76 9.66 -5.01
CA PRO A 80 9.87 10.67 -4.42
C PRO A 80 8.42 10.56 -4.91
N VAL A 81 8.21 10.23 -6.19
CA VAL A 81 6.86 10.09 -6.75
C VAL A 81 6.11 8.90 -6.13
N VAL A 82 6.78 7.75 -6.03
CA VAL A 82 6.22 6.54 -5.40
C VAL A 82 5.96 6.79 -3.91
N GLY A 83 6.89 7.48 -3.23
CA GLY A 83 6.70 7.90 -1.84
C GLY A 83 5.48 8.79 -1.67
N LEU A 84 5.31 9.81 -2.51
CA LEU A 84 4.18 10.75 -2.43
C LEU A 84 2.84 10.03 -2.66
N LEU A 85 2.74 9.26 -3.74
CA LEU A 85 1.54 8.47 -4.06
C LEU A 85 1.21 7.48 -2.94
N GLY A 86 2.21 6.79 -2.43
CA GLY A 86 2.06 5.83 -1.32
C GLY A 86 1.59 6.49 -0.04
N VAL A 87 2.09 7.70 0.30
CA VAL A 87 1.60 8.46 1.47
C VAL A 87 0.15 8.87 1.28
N VAL A 88 -0.20 9.45 0.14
CA VAL A 88 -1.57 9.93 -0.14
C VAL A 88 -2.57 8.77 -0.06
N LEU A 89 -2.30 7.66 -0.74
CA LEU A 89 -3.18 6.49 -0.70
C LEU A 89 -3.21 5.82 0.68
N SER A 90 -2.11 5.83 1.43
CA SER A 90 -2.11 5.31 2.79
C SER A 90 -2.97 6.16 3.73
N LEU A 91 -2.96 7.48 3.58
CA LEU A 91 -3.80 8.38 4.36
C LEU A 91 -5.29 8.22 4.02
N ILE A 92 -5.63 8.05 2.74
CA ILE A 92 -7.00 7.76 2.30
C ILE A 92 -7.47 6.45 2.93
N GLY A 93 -6.67 5.37 2.84
CA GLY A 93 -6.98 4.09 3.46
C GLY A 93 -7.15 4.19 4.97
N LEU A 94 -6.24 4.91 5.65
CA LEU A 94 -6.31 5.13 7.10
C LEU A 94 -7.61 5.85 7.49
N LEU A 95 -7.97 6.92 6.77
CA LEU A 95 -9.19 7.68 7.04
C LEU A 95 -10.44 6.83 6.78
N SER A 96 -10.47 6.08 5.67
CA SER A 96 -11.58 5.17 5.35
C SER A 96 -11.79 4.14 6.46
N PHE A 97 -10.75 3.48 6.94
CA PHE A 97 -10.87 2.48 8.00
C PHE A 97 -11.09 3.07 9.41
N ALA A 98 -10.67 4.32 9.64
CA ALA A 98 -11.00 5.04 10.87
C ALA A 98 -12.50 5.39 10.92
N ILE A 99 -13.07 5.84 9.79
CA ILE A 99 -14.51 6.06 9.64
C ILE A 99 -15.24 4.72 9.80
N GLU A 100 -14.76 3.66 9.14
CA GLU A 100 -15.34 2.32 9.24
C GLU A 100 -15.37 1.84 10.70
N GLY A 101 -14.26 1.98 11.44
CA GLY A 101 -14.19 1.66 12.86
C GLY A 101 -15.09 2.54 13.73
N SER A 102 -15.35 3.79 13.34
CA SER A 102 -16.23 4.69 14.08
C SER A 102 -17.69 4.24 14.08
N HIS A 103 -18.13 3.44 13.09
CA HIS A 103 -19.48 2.86 13.07
C HIS A 103 -19.78 1.95 14.27
N TRP A 104 -18.75 1.46 14.96
CA TRP A 104 -18.90 0.65 16.16
C TRP A 104 -19.21 1.48 17.41
N ILE A 105 -18.89 2.78 17.36
CA ILE A 105 -19.02 3.70 18.50
C ILE A 105 -20.19 4.67 18.25
N VAL A 106 -20.42 5.04 16.99
CA VAL A 106 -21.40 6.04 16.59
C VAL A 106 -22.18 5.54 15.37
N ASP A 107 -23.50 5.52 15.48
CA ASP A 107 -24.41 5.20 14.36
C ASP A 107 -24.24 6.25 13.23
N HIS A 108 -23.52 5.87 12.17
CA HIS A 108 -23.42 6.67 10.95
C HIS A 108 -24.14 5.97 9.80
N ASN A 109 -24.84 6.75 8.97
CA ASN A 109 -25.60 6.24 7.82
C ASN A 109 -24.76 6.12 6.54
N ARG A 110 -23.45 6.39 6.58
CA ARG A 110 -22.59 6.41 5.38
C ARG A 110 -21.22 5.83 5.72
N SER A 111 -20.78 4.86 4.94
CA SER A 111 -19.37 4.44 4.89
C SER A 111 -18.76 4.88 3.56
N TRP A 112 -17.53 5.39 3.63
CA TRP A 112 -16.72 5.80 2.47
C TRP A 112 -15.40 5.02 2.49
N LEU A 113 -15.41 3.86 1.84
CA LEU A 113 -14.24 3.03 1.63
C LEU A 113 -13.72 3.23 0.21
N ALA A 114 -12.62 3.95 0.08
CA ALA A 114 -11.90 4.11 -1.19
C ALA A 114 -10.48 3.59 -1.00
N PHE A 115 -10.28 2.28 -1.16
CA PHE A 115 -8.95 1.69 -1.11
C PHE A 115 -8.82 0.52 -2.08
N SER A 116 -7.60 0.31 -2.58
CA SER A 116 -7.26 -0.84 -3.42
C SER A 116 -5.97 -1.47 -2.90
N PRO A 117 -6.04 -2.67 -2.27
CA PRO A 117 -4.86 -3.37 -1.78
C PRO A 117 -3.83 -3.62 -2.89
N ALA A 118 -4.29 -3.94 -4.11
CA ALA A 118 -3.44 -4.22 -5.26
C ALA A 118 -2.52 -3.03 -5.61
N VAL A 119 -3.07 -1.81 -5.64
CA VAL A 119 -2.28 -0.60 -5.91
C VAL A 119 -1.20 -0.38 -4.85
N MET A 120 -1.55 -0.61 -3.58
CA MET A 120 -0.61 -0.47 -2.46
C MET A 120 0.53 -1.49 -2.52
N PHE A 121 0.25 -2.74 -2.91
CA PHE A 121 1.29 -3.75 -3.13
C PHE A 121 2.29 -3.33 -4.21
N VAL A 122 1.77 -2.84 -5.34
CA VAL A 122 2.61 -2.36 -6.45
C VAL A 122 3.49 -1.20 -5.97
N LEU A 123 2.93 -0.23 -5.26
CA LEU A 123 3.71 0.90 -4.74
C LEU A 123 4.77 0.47 -3.71
N ALA A 124 4.43 -0.46 -2.81
CA ALA A 124 5.38 -0.98 -1.83
C ALA A 124 6.55 -1.72 -2.51
N PHE A 125 6.25 -2.50 -3.55
CA PHE A 125 7.26 -3.18 -4.37
C PHE A 125 8.16 -2.18 -5.11
N LEU A 126 7.56 -1.21 -5.83
CA LEU A 126 8.29 -0.19 -6.57
C LEU A 126 9.22 0.63 -5.66
N ALA A 127 8.75 1.01 -4.47
CA ALA A 127 9.56 1.74 -3.50
C ALA A 127 10.78 0.94 -3.02
N CYS A 128 10.74 -0.40 -3.09
CA CYS A 128 11.85 -1.26 -2.69
C CYS A 128 12.87 -1.53 -3.81
N LEU A 129 12.51 -1.28 -5.08
CA LEU A 129 13.38 -1.55 -6.23
C LEU A 129 14.64 -0.65 -6.23
N PRO A 130 15.80 -1.21 -6.60
CA PRO A 130 17.01 -0.40 -6.79
C PRO A 130 16.84 0.53 -8.01
N LYS A 131 17.35 1.76 -7.88
CA LYS A 131 17.22 2.85 -8.88
C LYS A 131 17.67 2.46 -10.31
N ARG A 132 18.52 1.45 -10.45
CA ARG A 132 19.10 1.00 -11.73
C ARG A 132 18.03 0.68 -12.78
N PHE A 133 16.94 0.04 -12.39
CA PHE A 133 15.84 -0.31 -13.30
C PHE A 133 14.98 0.89 -13.78
N ALA A 134 15.12 2.07 -13.17
CA ALA A 134 14.43 3.28 -13.59
C ALA A 134 15.27 4.14 -14.56
N ASP A 135 16.60 3.99 -14.55
CA ASP A 135 17.53 4.75 -15.40
C ASP A 135 17.87 4.01 -16.72
N ASP A 136 17.63 2.70 -16.80
CA ASP A 136 17.93 1.88 -18.00
C ASP A 136 17.03 2.22 -19.23
N GLY A 137 16.06 3.11 -19.07
CA GLY A 137 15.25 3.68 -20.16
C GLY A 137 15.86 4.91 -20.86
N ASN A 138 17.02 5.39 -20.42
CA ASN A 138 17.70 6.53 -21.05
C ASN A 138 18.96 6.05 -21.82
N PRO A 139 18.91 5.92 -23.16
CA PRO A 139 20.05 5.48 -23.97
C PRO A 139 21.24 6.47 -24.02
N THR A 140 21.22 7.56 -23.26
CA THR A 140 22.27 8.60 -23.31
C THR A 140 23.43 8.41 -22.33
N ALA A 141 23.43 7.38 -21.50
CA ALA A 141 24.55 7.09 -20.59
C ALA A 141 25.69 6.28 -21.24
N PHE A 142 25.99 6.50 -22.53
CA PHE A 142 27.29 6.13 -23.09
C PHE A 142 28.27 7.27 -22.79
N SER A 143 28.75 7.32 -21.56
CA SER A 143 29.89 8.14 -21.16
C SER A 143 31.11 7.66 -21.96
N VAL A 144 31.37 8.33 -23.08
CA VAL A 144 32.64 8.28 -23.78
C VAL A 144 33.72 8.71 -22.79
N ARG A 145 34.48 7.76 -22.25
CA ARG A 145 35.73 8.10 -21.56
C ARG A 145 36.67 8.70 -22.61
N PRO A 146 37.17 9.94 -22.44
CA PRO A 146 38.27 10.39 -23.26
C PRO A 146 39.48 9.50 -22.95
N ARG A 147 39.98 8.82 -23.98
CA ARG A 147 41.21 8.04 -23.94
C ARG A 147 42.35 9.05 -23.83
N GLU A 148 42.80 9.33 -22.61
CA GLU A 148 44.01 10.13 -22.39
C GLU A 148 45.17 9.52 -23.19
N GLY A 149 45.67 10.31 -24.12
CA GLY A 149 46.77 9.96 -25.01
C GLY A 149 48.03 9.72 -24.21
N ARG A 150 48.52 8.49 -24.25
CA ARG A 150 49.87 8.15 -23.80
C ARG A 150 50.83 8.34 -24.97
N THR A 151 51.21 9.58 -25.22
CA THR A 151 52.43 9.92 -25.94
C THR A 151 53.39 10.53 -24.94
N GLN A 152 54.34 9.74 -24.45
CA GLN A 152 55.65 10.26 -24.06
C GLN A 152 56.72 9.33 -24.62
N THR A 153 57.31 9.84 -25.69
CA THR A 153 58.66 9.59 -26.18
C THR A 153 59.69 9.86 -25.08
N GLY A 154 60.71 9.01 -25.01
CA GLY A 154 61.90 9.15 -24.19
C GLY A 154 62.74 7.90 -24.31
#